data_AF-A0A956WHH5-F1
#
_entry.id   AF-A0A956WHH5-F1
#
_cell.length_a   1.000
_cell.length_b   1.000
_cell.length_c   1.000
_cell.angle_alpha   90.00
_cell.angle_beta   90.00
_cell.angle_gamma   90.00
#
_symmetry.space_group_name_H-M   'P 1'
#
loop_
_entity.id
_entity.type
_entity.pdbx_description
1 polymer ?
#
loop_
_entity_poly.entity_id
_entity_poly.type
_entity_poly.pdbx_seq_one_letter_code
_entity_poly.pdbx_strand_id
1 'polypeptide(L)'
;MAQAVERIAHPLQILSTDEIREAVAILKAGAPDGWDDRRYRFVEVSLKEPAKAALAEAEAAGRVDDLPREARIVLIDRGDRASIEAFVSLSEGKVIA
;
A
#
# COMPACT_ATOMS: atom_id res chain seq x y z
N MET A 1 -1.57 -13.61 19.34
CA MET A 1 -0.41 -14.02 18.53
C MET A 1 -0.51 -13.27 17.22
N ALA A 2 0.28 -12.22 16.99
CA ALA A 2 0.35 -11.57 15.69
C ALA A 2 1.10 -12.52 14.75
N GLN A 3 0.42 -13.02 13.71
CA GLN A 3 1.07 -13.83 12.69
C GLN A 3 2.04 -12.94 11.93
N ALA A 4 3.28 -13.39 11.74
CA ALA A 4 4.24 -12.68 10.90
C ALA A 4 3.68 -12.64 9.47
N VAL A 5 3.51 -11.43 8.92
CA VAL A 5 3.09 -11.26 7.53
C VAL A 5 4.21 -11.80 6.65
N GLU A 6 3.95 -12.90 5.96
CA GLU A 6 4.88 -13.45 4.98
C GLU A 6 4.97 -12.49 3.80
N ARG A 7 6.09 -11.76 3.69
CA ARG A 7 6.38 -10.89 2.55
C ARG A 7 6.92 -11.77 1.43
N ILE A 8 6.21 -11.80 0.31
CA ILE A 8 6.37 -12.84 -0.71
C ILE A 8 7.44 -12.45 -1.76
N ALA A 9 8.09 -13.49 -2.31
CA ALA A 9 9.37 -13.58 -3.02
C ALA A 9 9.64 -12.73 -4.28
N HIS A 10 8.72 -11.89 -4.77
CA HIS A 10 8.97 -11.06 -5.97
C HIS A 10 8.39 -9.64 -5.87
N PRO A 11 9.11 -8.57 -6.25
CA PRO A 11 8.64 -7.18 -6.12
C PRO A 11 7.32 -6.87 -6.84
N LEU A 12 7.07 -7.54 -7.98
CA LEU A 12 5.83 -7.40 -8.76
C LEU A 12 4.69 -8.35 -8.35
N GLN A 13 4.89 -9.17 -7.31
CA GLN A 13 3.82 -10.03 -6.87
C GLN A 13 2.68 -9.21 -6.29
N ILE A 14 1.44 -9.53 -6.65
CA ILE A 14 0.25 -8.88 -6.09
C ILE A 14 0.26 -8.89 -4.54
N LEU A 15 -0.45 -7.94 -3.94
CA LEU A 15 -0.59 -7.89 -2.49
C LEU A 15 -1.30 -9.14 -1.97
N SER A 16 -0.75 -9.72 -0.90
CA SER A 16 -1.43 -10.77 -0.14
C SER A 16 -2.63 -10.20 0.62
N THR A 17 -3.52 -11.06 1.13
CA THR A 17 -4.64 -10.61 1.96
C THR A 17 -4.16 -9.92 3.24
N ASP A 18 -3.03 -10.36 3.82
CA ASP A 18 -2.47 -9.75 5.02
C ASP A 18 -1.86 -8.38 4.71
N GLU A 19 -1.18 -8.24 3.57
CA GLU A 19 -0.68 -6.95 3.09
C GLU A 19 -1.83 -5.97 2.81
N ILE A 20 -2.95 -6.44 2.23
CA ILE A 20 -4.13 -5.60 2.03
C ILE A 20 -4.71 -5.13 3.37
N ARG A 21 -4.82 -6.03 4.37
CA ARG A 21 -5.30 -5.66 5.71
C ARG A 21 -4.38 -4.65 6.38
N GLU A 22 -3.07 -4.86 6.29
CA GLU A 22 -2.04 -3.97 6.82
C GLU A 22 -2.10 -2.59 6.15
N ALA A 23 -2.16 -2.53 4.82
CA ALA A 23 -2.27 -1.28 4.07
C ALA A 23 -3.51 -0.47 4.47
N VAL A 24 -4.67 -1.15 4.60
CA VAL A 24 -5.90 -0.53 5.07
C VAL A 24 -5.72 -0.01 6.50
N ALA A 25 -5.14 -0.78 7.40
CA ALA A 25 -4.93 -0.37 8.79
C ALA A 25 -4.03 0.87 8.89
N ILE A 26 -2.92 0.90 8.15
CA ILE A 26 -2.00 2.04 8.08
C ILE A 26 -2.72 3.28 7.54
N LEU A 27 -3.48 3.15 6.45
CA LEU A 27 -4.24 4.26 5.88
C LEU A 27 -5.25 4.82 6.88
N LYS A 28 -6.03 3.97 7.54
CA LYS A 28 -7.02 4.40 8.55
C LYS A 28 -6.35 5.13 9.72
N ALA A 29 -5.20 4.64 10.16
CA ALA A 29 -4.44 5.27 11.25
C ALA A 29 -3.78 6.60 10.85
N GLY A 30 -3.41 6.76 9.57
CA GLY A 30 -2.77 7.95 9.03
C GLY A 30 -3.71 9.02 8.46
N ALA A 31 -5.03 8.83 8.53
CA ALA A 31 -6.00 9.79 8.01
C ALA A 31 -5.96 11.12 8.82
N PRO A 32 -5.80 12.30 8.19
CA PRO A 32 -5.57 13.58 8.89
C PRO A 32 -6.66 13.95 9.92
N ASP A 33 -7.92 13.72 9.57
CA ASP A 33 -9.09 14.02 10.42
C ASP A 33 -9.64 12.77 11.12
N GLY A 34 -8.83 11.70 11.17
CA GLY A 34 -9.28 10.37 11.55
C GLY A 34 -10.08 9.68 10.44
N TRP A 35 -10.40 8.40 10.67
CA TRP A 35 -11.11 7.57 9.70
C TRP A 35 -12.61 7.49 10.00
N ASP A 36 -13.45 7.72 8.98
CA ASP A 36 -14.91 7.51 9.03
C ASP A 36 -15.35 6.50 7.95
N ASP A 37 -15.79 5.31 8.40
CA ASP A 37 -16.30 4.23 7.55
C ASP A 37 -17.60 4.61 6.78
N ARG A 38 -18.29 5.69 7.16
CA ARG A 38 -19.45 6.21 6.44
C ARG A 38 -19.07 7.14 5.29
N ARG A 39 -17.96 7.88 5.45
CA ARG A 39 -17.44 8.87 4.49
C ARG A 39 -16.69 8.21 3.35
N TYR A 40 -15.76 7.30 3.66
CA TYR A 40 -14.87 6.72 2.67
C TYR A 40 -15.36 5.36 2.16
N ARG A 41 -15.20 5.09 0.87
CA ARG A 41 -15.35 3.74 0.30
C ARG A 41 -14.08 3.35 -0.44
N PHE A 42 -13.56 2.17 -0.17
CA PHE A 42 -12.50 1.57 -0.96
C PHE A 42 -13.03 1.15 -2.33
N VAL A 43 -12.39 1.66 -3.38
CA VAL A 43 -12.61 1.22 -4.76
C VAL A 43 -11.57 0.17 -5.14
N GLU A 44 -10.32 0.39 -4.73
CA GLU A 44 -9.19 -0.45 -5.09
C GLU A 44 -8.14 -0.41 -3.97
N VAL A 45 -7.53 -1.57 -3.70
CA VAL A 45 -6.29 -1.69 -2.92
C VAL A 45 -5.38 -2.64 -3.71
N SER A 46 -4.30 -2.11 -4.26
CA SER A 46 -3.41 -2.84 -5.17
C SER A 46 -1.94 -2.53 -4.89
N LEU A 47 -1.06 -3.36 -5.44
CA LEU A 47 0.38 -3.11 -5.38
C LEU A 47 0.69 -1.80 -6.11
N LYS A 48 1.43 -0.91 -5.46
CA LYS A 48 2.17 0.13 -6.18
C LYS A 48 3.45 -0.49 -6.68
N GLU A 49 3.47 -0.82 -7.97
CA GLU A 49 4.64 -1.42 -8.58
C GLU A 49 5.86 -0.50 -8.46
N PRO A 50 7.06 -1.04 -8.20
CA PRO A 50 8.29 -0.27 -8.24
C PRO A 50 8.48 0.41 -9.60
N ALA A 51 9.19 1.53 -9.60
CA ALA A 51 9.55 2.18 -10.86
C ALA A 51 10.40 1.24 -11.73
N LYS A 52 10.13 1.22 -13.05
CA LYS A 52 10.78 0.31 -14.00
C LYS A 52 12.31 0.31 -13.91
N ALA A 53 12.93 1.48 -13.78
CA ALA A 53 14.39 1.60 -13.66
C ALA A 53 14.90 1.00 -12.34
N ALA A 54 14.25 1.29 -11.22
CA ALA A 54 14.61 0.75 -9.92
C ALA A 54 14.47 -0.77 -9.87
N LEU A 55 13.41 -1.33 -10.48
CA LEU A 55 13.26 -2.78 -10.60
C LEU A 55 14.39 -3.41 -11.41
N ALA A 56 14.68 -2.86 -12.60
CA ALA A 56 15.75 -3.38 -13.46
C ALA A 56 17.13 -3.32 -12.79
N GLU A 57 17.42 -2.22 -12.07
CA GLU A 57 18.66 -2.05 -11.32
C GLU A 57 18.77 -3.04 -10.15
N ALA A 58 17.67 -3.25 -9.42
CA ALA A 58 17.62 -4.20 -8.30
C ALA A 58 17.78 -5.65 -8.79
N GLU A 59 17.13 -6.02 -9.90
CA GLU A 59 17.29 -7.33 -10.54
C GLU A 59 18.73 -7.56 -10.99
N ALA A 60 19.34 -6.59 -11.68
CA ALA A 60 20.73 -6.68 -12.14
C ALA A 60 21.73 -6.79 -10.97
N ALA A 61 21.41 -6.18 -9.83
CA ALA A 61 22.22 -6.22 -8.61
C ALA A 61 21.92 -7.41 -7.69
N GLY A 62 20.87 -8.21 -7.97
CA GLY A 62 20.40 -9.25 -7.05
C GLY A 62 19.86 -8.72 -5.72
N ARG A 63 19.33 -7.49 -5.71
CA ARG A 63 18.84 -6.75 -4.52
C ARG A 63 17.35 -6.41 -4.63
N VAL A 64 16.56 -7.32 -5.18
CA VAL A 64 15.11 -7.15 -5.34
C VAL A 64 14.38 -6.95 -4.02
N ASP A 65 14.91 -7.51 -2.92
CA ASP A 65 14.36 -7.39 -1.57
C ASP A 65 14.57 -5.99 -0.95
N ASP A 66 15.45 -5.16 -1.52
CA ASP A 66 15.67 -3.78 -1.06
C ASP A 66 14.57 -2.82 -1.54
N LEU A 67 13.74 -3.24 -2.50
CA LEU A 67 12.69 -2.38 -3.05
C LEU A 67 11.57 -2.16 -2.02
N PRO A 68 11.06 -0.91 -1.90
CA PRO A 68 9.96 -0.63 -0.99
C PRO A 68 8.70 -1.38 -1.41
N ARG A 69 8.00 -1.95 -0.44
CA ARG A 69 6.70 -2.60 -0.65
C ARG A 69 5.61 -1.58 -0.34
N GLU A 70 4.90 -1.15 -1.38
CA GLU A 70 3.94 -0.06 -1.28
C GLU A 70 2.57 -0.46 -1.85
N ALA A 71 1.50 0.07 -1.26
CA ALA A 71 0.14 -0.11 -1.74
C ALA A 71 -0.39 1.20 -2.31
N ARG A 72 -1.09 1.09 -3.44
CA ARG A 72 -1.94 2.15 -4.01
C ARG A 72 -3.37 1.87 -3.59
N ILE A 73 -4.04 2.90 -3.06
CA ILE A 73 -5.40 2.82 -2.58
C ILE A 73 -6.24 3.90 -3.24
N VAL A 74 -7.33 3.50 -3.88
CA VAL A 74 -8.31 4.42 -4.46
C VAL A 74 -9.55 4.44 -3.59
N LEU A 75 -9.96 5.62 -3.17
CA LEU A 75 -11.14 5.86 -2.35
C LEU A 75 -12.14 6.76 -3.07
N ILE A 76 -13.42 6.60 -2.73
CA ILE A 76 -14.41 7.66 -2.88
C ILE A 76 -14.62 8.33 -1.52
N ASP A 77 -14.43 9.65 -1.49
CA ASP A 77 -14.87 10.51 -0.39
C ASP A 77 -16.27 11.04 -0.68
N ARG A 78 -17.24 10.64 0.14
CA ARG A 78 -18.64 11.05 -0.04
C ARG A 78 -18.94 12.44 0.52
N GLY A 79 -18.11 12.94 1.42
CA GLY A 79 -18.20 14.31 1.95
C GLY A 79 -17.84 15.31 0.86
N ASP A 80 -16.67 15.13 0.26
CA ASP A 80 -16.13 16.03 -0.76
C ASP A 80 -16.54 15.65 -2.19
N ARG A 81 -17.22 14.51 -2.35
CA ARG A 81 -17.66 13.94 -3.64
C ARG A 81 -16.49 13.79 -4.62
N ALA A 82 -15.35 13.37 -4.11
CA ALA A 82 -14.10 13.27 -4.85
C ALA A 82 -13.55 11.84 -4.80
N SER A 83 -12.74 11.50 -5.80
CA SER A 83 -11.86 10.33 -5.75
C SER A 83 -10.54 10.74 -5.14
N ILE A 84 -10.04 9.94 -4.20
CA ILE A 84 -8.75 10.14 -3.56
C ILE A 84 -7.86 8.96 -3.95
N GLU A 85 -6.63 9.24 -4.32
CA GLU A 85 -5.57 8.26 -4.48
C GLU A 85 -4.59 8.45 -3.33
N ALA A 86 -4.40 7.39 -2.54
CA ALA A 86 -3.49 7.37 -1.41
C ALA A 86 -2.44 6.29 -1.61
N PHE A 87 -1.24 6.54 -1.11
CA PHE A 87 -0.13 5.62 -1.18
C PHE A 87 0.37 5.29 0.22
N VAL A 88 0.58 4.01 0.47
CA VAL A 88 0.98 3.48 1.78
C VAL A 88 2.27 2.69 1.62
N SER A 89 3.26 2.94 2.48
CA SER A 89 4.43 2.08 2.60
C SER A 89 4.17 0.99 3.63
N LEU A 90 4.13 -0.26 3.18
CA LEU A 90 4.11 -1.45 4.05
C LEU A 90 5.48 -1.68 4.68
N SER A 91 6.56 -1.29 4.00
CA SER A 91 7.91 -1.35 4.56
C SER A 91 8.11 -0.40 5.75
N GLU A 92 7.55 0.81 5.68
CA GLU A 92 7.73 1.84 6.71
C GLU A 92 6.54 1.98 7.67
N GLY A 93 5.41 1.33 7.37
CA GLY A 93 4.20 1.37 8.21
C GLY A 93 3.49 2.73 8.23
N LYS A 94 3.53 3.50 7.14
CA LYS A 94 2.96 4.86 7.07
C LYS A 94 2.33 5.21 5.72
N VAL A 95 1.43 6.19 5.74
CA VAL A 95 0.98 6.88 4.53
C VAL A 95 2.12 7.74 3.98
N ILE A 96 2.35 7.70 2.67
CA ILE A 96 3.45 8.42 2.00
C ILE A 96 2.97 9.47 1.00
N ALA A 97 1.73 9.38 0.53
CA ALA A 97 1.07 10.40 -0.28
C ALA A 97 -0.45 10.23 -0.26
#